data_AF-A0A9W8ZR80-F1
#
_entry.id   AF-A0A9W8ZR80-F1
#
_cell.length_a   1.000
_cell.length_b   1.000
_cell.length_c   1.000
_cell.angle_alpha   90.00
_cell.angle_beta   90.00
_cell.angle_gamma   90.00
#
_symmetry.space_group_name_H-M   'P 1'
#
loop_
_entity.id
_entity.type
_entity.pdbx_description
1 polymer ?
#
loop_
_entity_poly.entity_id
_entity_poly.type
_entity_poly.pdbx_seq_one_letter_code
_entity_poly.pdbx_strand_id
1 'polypeptide(L)'
;MDGAMPLILAWQLDAKEMGTFTKDEWLKGTAKLRISTLPSLVIALSELDDLLISDKSPVKSNPKTDPYDRGTYLNYAKNVKDAYQKLYIFCFSLAKPEQSRNIDMETSTALWSVILAPKYPIMQEVLEFIAEKETVYKATNKDLWTMVIIFSWSYCSTLTFHVVDIDARILRDCES
;
A
#
# COMPACT_ATOMS: atom_id res chain seq x y z
N MET A 1 -1.41 -7.44 14.49
CA MET A 1 -1.62 -6.49 13.37
C MET A 1 -0.50 -6.82 12.43
N ASP A 2 -0.82 -7.51 11.35
CA ASP A 2 0.18 -8.16 10.51
C ASP A 2 0.14 -7.51 9.13
N GLY A 3 1.16 -7.75 8.30
CA GLY A 3 1.25 -7.18 6.96
C GLY A 3 1.28 -5.64 6.96
N ALA A 4 0.45 -5.01 6.14
CA ALA A 4 0.48 -3.56 5.93
C ALA A 4 -0.37 -2.77 6.95
N MET A 5 -1.15 -3.44 7.81
CA MET A 5 -2.04 -2.76 8.77
C MET A 5 -1.33 -1.74 9.67
N PRO A 6 -0.12 -2.01 10.23
CA PRO A 6 0.60 -1.01 11.02
C PRO A 6 0.99 0.24 10.22
N LEU A 7 1.36 0.07 8.94
CA LEU A 7 1.70 1.18 8.04
C LEU A 7 0.46 1.99 7.67
N ILE A 8 -0.67 1.31 7.43
CA ILE A 8 -1.96 1.96 7.17
C ILE A 8 -2.40 2.75 8.41
N LEU A 9 -2.24 2.20 9.62
CA LEU A 9 -2.54 2.91 10.86
C LEU A 9 -1.66 4.16 10.98
N ALA A 10 -0.35 4.02 10.81
CA ALA A 10 0.57 5.15 10.84
C ALA A 10 0.17 6.24 9.84
N TRP A 11 -0.26 5.84 8.64
CA TRP A 11 -0.75 6.75 7.61
C TRP A 11 -2.04 7.46 8.01
N GLN A 12 -3.02 6.74 8.57
CA GLN A 12 -4.28 7.33 8.99
C GLN A 12 -4.13 8.31 10.18
N LEU A 13 -3.12 8.09 11.03
CA LEU A 13 -2.79 8.96 12.15
C LEU A 13 -1.83 10.11 11.77
N ASP A 14 -1.41 10.20 10.50
CA ASP A 14 -0.42 11.17 10.02
C ASP A 14 0.88 11.13 10.85
N ALA A 15 1.33 9.92 11.21
CA ALA A 15 2.47 9.68 12.09
C ALA A 15 3.79 10.17 11.48
N LYS A 16 4.65 10.73 12.33
CA LYS A 16 5.93 11.32 11.90
C LYS A 16 7.14 10.40 12.09
N GLU A 17 7.07 9.48 13.05
CA GLU A 17 8.18 8.61 13.42
C GLU A 17 7.75 7.15 13.32
N MET A 18 8.61 6.31 12.75
CA MET A 18 8.34 4.88 12.65
C MET A 18 8.41 4.21 14.03
N GLY A 19 7.41 3.39 14.35
CA GLY A 19 7.39 2.57 15.57
C GLY A 19 6.87 3.26 16.83
N THR A 20 6.51 4.55 16.76
CA THR A 20 5.94 5.29 17.90
C THR A 20 4.77 6.17 17.46
N PHE A 21 3.87 6.47 18.40
CA PHE A 21 2.79 7.44 18.20
C PHE A 21 2.72 8.37 19.40
N THR A 22 2.62 9.66 19.13
CA THR A 22 2.30 10.65 20.16
C THR A 22 0.82 10.59 20.53
N LYS A 23 0.49 11.03 21.75
CA LYS A 23 -0.90 11.16 22.18
C LYS A 23 -1.72 12.06 21.25
N ASP A 24 -1.10 13.12 20.74
CA ASP A 24 -1.75 14.09 19.85
C ASP A 24 -2.05 13.49 18.47
N GLU A 25 -1.13 12.73 17.87
CA GLU A 25 -1.37 12.00 16.61
C GLU A 25 -2.53 11.01 16.78
N TRP A 26 -2.52 10.23 17.86
CA TRP A 26 -3.58 9.29 18.16
C TRP A 26 -4.94 9.98 18.29
N LEU A 27 -5.04 11.03 19.10
CA LEU A 27 -6.30 11.75 19.33
C LEU A 27 -6.81 12.43 18.06
N LYS A 28 -5.92 13.10 17.30
CA LYS A 28 -6.30 13.77 16.05
C LYS A 28 -6.74 12.77 14.99
N GLY A 29 -6.01 11.67 14.83
CA GLY A 29 -6.32 10.65 13.83
C GLY A 29 -7.61 9.89 14.16
N THR A 30 -7.79 9.44 15.40
CA THR A 30 -9.05 8.77 15.80
C THR A 30 -10.26 9.70 15.73
N ALA A 31 -10.11 10.99 16.06
CA ALA A 31 -11.15 11.98 15.87
C ALA A 31 -11.48 12.23 14.38
N LYS A 32 -10.47 12.29 13.51
CA LYS A 32 -10.62 12.42 12.04
C LYS A 32 -11.36 11.22 11.44
N LEU A 33 -11.05 10.02 11.92
CA LEU A 33 -11.73 8.77 11.53
C LEU A 33 -13.10 8.60 12.20
N ARG A 34 -13.39 9.39 13.24
CA ARG A 34 -14.59 9.28 14.10
C ARG A 34 -14.74 7.87 14.69
N ILE A 35 -13.62 7.27 15.09
CA ILE A 35 -13.58 5.95 15.69
C ILE A 35 -13.36 6.08 17.20
N SER A 36 -14.25 5.49 17.99
CA SER A 36 -14.22 5.55 19.45
C SER A 36 -13.84 4.22 20.12
N THR A 37 -13.73 3.13 19.36
CA THR A 37 -13.41 1.80 19.90
C THR A 37 -12.30 1.12 19.11
N LEU A 38 -11.49 0.31 19.81
CA LEU A 38 -10.42 -0.46 19.18
C LEU A 38 -10.95 -1.51 18.16
N PRO A 39 -12.05 -2.23 18.41
CA PRO A 39 -12.61 -3.16 17.41
C PRO A 39 -12.99 -2.46 16.10
N SER A 40 -13.66 -1.30 16.18
CA SER A 40 -14.00 -0.49 15.00
C SER A 40 -12.76 -0.03 14.24
N LEU A 41 -11.67 0.32 14.96
CA LEU A 41 -10.39 0.67 14.34
C LEU A 41 -9.78 -0.50 13.58
N VAL A 42 -9.75 -1.70 14.19
CA VAL A 42 -9.21 -2.89 13.53
C VAL A 42 -9.99 -3.24 12.26
N ILE A 43 -11.33 -3.13 12.30
CA ILE A 43 -12.18 -3.31 11.12
C ILE A 43 -11.83 -2.28 10.04
N ALA A 44 -11.71 -1.00 10.40
CA ALA A 44 -11.37 0.05 9.44
C ALA A 44 -10.02 -0.17 8.77
N LEU A 45 -9.01 -0.59 9.53
CA LEU A 45 -7.68 -0.93 8.99
C LEU A 45 -7.72 -2.15 8.09
N SER A 46 -8.49 -3.18 8.45
CA SER A 46 -8.66 -4.39 7.63
C SER A 46 -9.36 -4.08 6.31
N GLU A 47 -10.40 -3.23 6.33
CA GLU A 47 -11.10 -2.81 5.11
C GLU A 47 -10.17 -1.99 4.20
N LEU A 48 -9.30 -1.15 4.76
CA LEU A 48 -8.29 -0.40 4.00
C LEU A 48 -7.19 -1.30 3.42
N ASP A 49 -6.72 -2.31 4.16
CA ASP A 49 -5.76 -3.29 3.66
C ASP A 49 -6.34 -4.07 2.48
N ASP A 50 -7.58 -4.54 2.64
CA ASP A 50 -8.34 -5.23 1.61
C ASP A 50 -8.48 -4.38 0.33
N LEU A 51 -8.77 -3.10 0.49
CA LEU A 51 -8.95 -2.15 -0.61
C LEU A 51 -7.63 -1.79 -1.32
N LEU A 52 -6.58 -1.50 -0.55
CA LEU A 52 -5.35 -0.90 -1.07
C LEU A 52 -4.32 -1.94 -1.48
N ILE A 53 -4.15 -2.99 -0.66
CA ILE A 53 -3.11 -4.00 -0.83
C ILE A 53 -3.66 -5.21 -1.58
N SER A 54 -4.82 -5.72 -1.15
CA SER A 54 -5.38 -6.98 -1.68
C SER A 54 -6.30 -6.83 -2.90
N ASP A 55 -6.51 -5.62 -3.42
CA ASP A 55 -7.40 -5.32 -4.57
C ASP A 55 -8.84 -5.86 -4.44
N LYS A 56 -9.35 -6.01 -3.22
CA LYS A 56 -10.73 -6.44 -3.00
C LYS A 56 -11.71 -5.33 -3.34
N SER A 57 -12.91 -5.73 -3.76
CA SER A 57 -13.99 -4.80 -4.06
C SER A 57 -14.36 -3.96 -2.82
N PRO A 58 -14.65 -2.65 -2.99
CA PRO A 58 -15.02 -1.79 -1.87
C PRO A 58 -16.24 -2.31 -1.11
N VAL A 59 -16.20 -2.17 0.22
CA VAL A 59 -17.31 -2.56 1.10
C VAL A 59 -18.50 -1.61 0.90
N LYS A 60 -19.72 -2.18 0.83
CA LYS A 60 -20.96 -1.39 0.79
C LYS A 60 -21.18 -0.72 2.16
N SER A 61 -21.51 0.57 2.15
CA SER A 61 -21.78 1.34 3.36
C SER A 61 -23.28 1.47 3.62
N ASN A 62 -23.67 1.27 4.87
CA ASN A 62 -24.99 1.59 5.40
C ASN A 62 -24.84 2.27 6.78
N PRO A 63 -25.01 3.60 6.88
CA PRO A 63 -24.75 4.35 8.10
C PRO A 63 -25.44 3.86 9.38
N LYS A 64 -26.53 3.08 9.25
CA LYS A 64 -27.25 2.51 10.40
C LYS A 64 -26.61 1.25 10.98
N THR A 65 -25.88 0.51 10.16
CA THR A 65 -25.31 -0.80 10.52
C THR A 65 -23.79 -0.81 10.51
N ASP A 66 -23.18 0.26 10.01
CA ASP A 66 -21.74 0.33 9.85
C ASP A 66 -21.02 0.38 11.22
N PRO A 67 -19.95 -0.39 11.40
CA PRO A 67 -19.23 -0.46 12.67
C PRO A 67 -18.42 0.82 12.97
N TYR A 68 -18.26 1.71 11.99
CA TYR A 68 -17.62 3.02 12.10
C TYR A 68 -18.03 3.95 10.96
N ASP A 69 -17.64 5.24 11.03
CA ASP A 69 -17.84 6.20 9.95
C ASP A 69 -16.91 5.89 8.75
N ARG A 70 -17.49 5.33 7.68
CA ARG A 70 -16.75 4.98 6.46
C ARG A 70 -16.49 6.16 5.51
N GLY A 71 -16.75 7.41 5.91
CA GLY A 71 -16.60 8.57 5.02
C GLY A 71 -15.20 8.69 4.41
N THR A 72 -14.17 8.53 5.23
CA THR A 72 -12.75 8.55 4.79
C THR A 72 -12.43 7.35 3.89
N TYR A 73 -12.88 6.16 4.26
CA TYR A 73 -12.72 4.93 3.47
C TYR A 73 -13.32 5.06 2.07
N LEU A 74 -14.57 5.52 1.97
CA LEU A 74 -15.28 5.72 0.71
C LEU A 74 -14.61 6.77 -0.18
N ASN A 75 -13.96 7.78 0.41
CA ASN A 75 -13.18 8.74 -0.37
C ASN A 75 -11.96 8.10 -1.02
N TYR A 76 -11.26 7.20 -0.32
CA TYR A 76 -10.17 6.43 -0.94
C TYR A 76 -10.69 5.47 -2.01
N ALA A 77 -11.85 4.84 -1.80
CA ALA A 77 -12.46 3.93 -2.77
C ALA A 77 -12.83 4.59 -4.11
N LYS A 78 -13.05 5.92 -4.15
CA LYS A 78 -13.30 6.66 -5.40
C LYS A 78 -12.10 6.65 -6.35
N ASN A 79 -10.88 6.63 -5.82
CA ASN A 79 -9.65 6.56 -6.60
C ASN A 79 -8.60 5.76 -5.83
N VAL A 80 -8.74 4.43 -5.87
CA VAL A 80 -7.88 3.49 -5.14
C VAL A 80 -6.41 3.66 -5.55
N LYS A 81 -6.13 3.92 -6.83
CA LYS A 81 -4.76 4.12 -7.33
C LYS A 81 -4.08 5.33 -6.68
N ASP A 82 -4.77 6.47 -6.62
CA ASP A 82 -4.27 7.68 -5.95
C ASP A 82 -4.11 7.48 -4.44
N ALA A 83 -5.06 6.82 -3.78
CA ALA A 83 -4.97 6.50 -2.36
C ALA A 83 -3.78 5.58 -2.05
N TYR A 84 -3.57 4.54 -2.85
CA TYR A 84 -2.43 3.64 -2.75
C TYR A 84 -1.10 4.36 -2.99
N GLN A 85 -1.04 5.24 -3.99
CA GLN A 85 0.15 6.06 -4.23
C GLN A 85 0.48 6.97 -3.05
N LYS A 86 -0.53 7.56 -2.41
CA LYS A 86 -0.35 8.39 -1.21
C LYS A 86 0.19 7.57 -0.04
N LEU A 87 -0.35 6.38 0.21
CA LEU A 87 0.18 5.45 1.21
C LEU A 87 1.64 5.08 0.91
N TYR A 88 1.95 4.75 -0.35
CA TYR A 88 3.30 4.37 -0.77
C TYR A 88 4.34 5.49 -0.55
N ILE A 89 4.00 6.74 -0.90
CA ILE A 89 4.87 7.90 -0.67
C ILE A 89 4.96 8.27 0.81
N PHE A 90 3.88 8.06 1.57
CA PHE A 90 3.90 8.21 3.02
C PHE A 90 4.91 7.24 3.66
N CYS A 91 4.94 5.97 3.25
CA CYS A 91 5.88 4.97 3.80
C CYS A 91 7.35 5.41 3.65
N PHE A 92 7.71 5.98 2.50
CA PHE A 92 9.04 6.56 2.32
C PHE A 92 9.30 7.71 3.31
N SER A 93 8.32 8.58 3.48
CA SER A 93 8.47 9.75 4.36
C SER A 93 8.56 9.36 5.84
N LEU A 94 7.85 8.30 6.23
CA LEU A 94 7.86 7.72 7.58
C LEU A 94 9.19 7.03 7.91
N ALA A 95 9.77 6.29 6.95
CA ALA A 95 11.00 5.53 7.16
C ALA A 95 12.28 6.35 6.96
N LYS A 96 12.20 7.46 6.22
CA LYS A 96 13.36 8.32 5.96
C LYS A 96 13.81 9.04 7.24
N PRO A 97 15.06 8.85 7.71
CA PRO A 97 15.60 9.62 8.83
C PRO A 97 15.51 11.12 8.59
N GLU A 98 15.29 11.92 9.63
CA GLU A 98 15.05 13.37 9.51
C GLU A 98 16.18 14.09 8.75
N GLN A 99 17.43 13.73 9.05
CA GLN A 99 18.64 14.34 8.47
C GLN A 99 19.05 13.74 7.11
N SER A 100 18.42 12.65 6.68
CA SER A 100 18.76 11.94 5.44
C SER A 100 17.74 12.23 4.33
N ARG A 101 18.18 12.13 3.08
CA ARG A 101 17.30 12.10 1.90
C ARG A 101 16.99 10.67 1.43
N ASN A 102 17.64 9.69 2.06
CA ASN A 102 17.62 8.30 1.65
C ASN A 102 17.19 7.41 2.82
N ILE A 103 16.60 6.28 2.48
CA ILE A 103 16.34 5.14 3.36
C ILE A 103 17.39 4.08 3.02
N ASP A 104 17.89 3.33 4.00
CA ASP A 104 18.75 2.18 3.73
C ASP A 104 18.00 1.09 2.92
N MET A 105 18.76 0.24 2.23
CA MET A 105 18.17 -0.75 1.34
C MET A 105 17.39 -1.84 2.11
N GLU A 106 17.81 -2.19 3.31
CA GLU A 106 17.13 -3.18 4.16
C GLU A 106 15.71 -2.70 4.50
N THR A 107 15.58 -1.47 5.00
CA THR A 107 14.27 -0.87 5.30
C THR A 107 13.44 -0.69 4.03
N SER A 108 14.06 -0.34 2.90
CA SER A 108 13.35 -0.19 1.61
C SER A 108 12.73 -1.51 1.15
N THR A 109 13.53 -2.59 1.15
CA THR A 109 13.10 -3.93 0.74
C THR A 109 12.08 -4.53 1.70
N ALA A 110 12.24 -4.30 3.00
CA ALA A 110 11.24 -4.68 4.01
C ALA A 110 9.88 -4.03 3.71
N LEU A 111 9.84 -2.71 3.48
CA LEU A 111 8.59 -2.02 3.14
C LEU A 111 7.99 -2.53 1.82
N TRP A 112 8.80 -2.69 0.78
CA TRP A 112 8.34 -3.23 -0.51
C TRP A 112 7.78 -4.64 -0.40
N SER A 113 8.36 -5.50 0.44
CA SER A 113 7.84 -6.84 0.69
C SER A 113 6.44 -6.84 1.32
N VAL A 114 6.10 -5.78 2.05
CA VAL A 114 4.80 -5.64 2.72
C VAL A 114 3.77 -4.96 1.83
N ILE A 115 4.15 -3.90 1.12
CA ILE A 115 3.18 -3.06 0.40
C ILE A 115 3.09 -3.34 -1.10
N LEU A 116 4.16 -3.82 -1.74
CA LEU A 116 4.21 -4.07 -3.18
C LEU A 116 4.16 -5.57 -3.53
N ALA A 117 4.94 -6.41 -2.85
CA ALA A 117 5.06 -7.83 -3.21
C ALA A 117 3.74 -8.62 -3.17
N PRO A 118 2.79 -8.35 -2.23
CA PRO A 118 1.50 -9.04 -2.25
C PRO A 118 0.64 -8.68 -3.47
N LYS A 119 0.90 -7.52 -4.10
CA LYS A 119 0.11 -6.94 -5.18
C LYS A 119 0.73 -7.16 -6.57
N TYR A 120 2.06 -7.17 -6.63
CA TYR A 120 2.82 -7.24 -7.88
C TYR A 120 3.79 -8.43 -7.82
N PRO A 121 3.50 -9.55 -8.50
CA PRO A 121 4.37 -10.74 -8.47
C PRO A 121 5.83 -10.47 -8.84
N ILE A 122 6.06 -9.59 -9.82
CA ILE A 122 7.41 -9.18 -10.26
C ILE A 122 8.27 -8.61 -9.13
N MET A 123 7.65 -8.08 -8.07
CA MET A 123 8.38 -7.52 -6.95
C MET A 123 9.09 -8.57 -6.12
N GLN A 124 8.67 -9.84 -6.17
CA GLN A 124 9.45 -10.93 -5.55
C GLN A 124 10.81 -11.08 -6.26
N GLU A 125 10.81 -11.13 -7.58
CA GLU A 125 12.04 -11.20 -8.39
C GLU A 125 12.94 -9.97 -8.19
N VAL A 126 12.34 -8.77 -8.09
CA VAL A 126 13.08 -7.53 -7.81
C VAL A 126 13.74 -7.58 -6.43
N LEU A 127 13.03 -8.07 -5.40
CA LEU A 127 13.57 -8.18 -4.05
C LEU A 127 14.73 -9.21 -3.99
N GLU A 128 14.57 -10.35 -4.66
CA GLU A 128 15.63 -11.35 -4.79
C GLU A 128 16.87 -10.78 -5.51
N PHE A 129 16.68 -10.08 -6.62
CA PHE A 129 17.77 -9.44 -7.35
C PHE A 129 18.54 -8.41 -6.50
N ILE A 130 17.83 -7.59 -5.72
CA ILE A 130 18.46 -6.62 -4.82
C ILE A 130 19.27 -7.34 -3.75
N ALA A 131 18.74 -8.44 -3.18
CA ALA A 131 19.43 -9.24 -2.17
C ALA A 131 20.72 -9.88 -2.72
N GLU A 132 20.70 -10.42 -3.94
CA GLU A 132 21.90 -10.96 -4.61
C GLU A 132 22.99 -9.89 -4.84
N LYS A 133 22.60 -8.62 -4.90
CA LYS A 133 23.48 -7.47 -5.16
C LYS A 133 23.59 -6.53 -3.97
N GLU A 134 23.48 -7.05 -2.75
CA GLU A 134 23.48 -6.25 -1.50
C GLU A 134 24.68 -5.27 -1.38
N THR A 135 25.84 -5.62 -1.94
CA THR A 135 27.05 -4.77 -1.88
C THR A 135 26.97 -3.54 -2.79
N VAL A 136 26.13 -3.60 -3.83
CA VAL A 136 25.95 -2.56 -4.85
C VAL A 136 24.87 -1.57 -4.44
N TYR A 137 23.72 -2.06 -3.97
CA TYR A 137 22.56 -1.24 -3.64
C TYR A 137 22.46 -0.98 -2.14
N LYS A 138 22.86 0.21 -1.70
CA LYS A 138 22.95 0.51 -0.26
C LYS A 138 21.80 1.35 0.29
N ALA A 139 21.14 2.13 -0.56
CA ALA A 139 20.10 3.06 -0.14
C ALA A 139 19.16 3.42 -1.28
N THR A 140 17.96 3.86 -0.91
CA THR A 140 16.91 4.31 -1.82
C THR A 140 16.62 5.78 -1.57
N ASN A 141 16.68 6.60 -2.63
CA ASN A 141 16.19 7.98 -2.61
C ASN A 141 14.74 8.05 -3.09
N LYS A 142 14.12 9.24 -2.99
CA LYS A 142 12.71 9.42 -3.35
C LYS A 142 12.42 9.10 -4.83
N ASP A 143 13.35 9.42 -5.72
CA ASP A 143 13.20 9.17 -7.15
C ASP A 143 13.18 7.66 -7.43
N LEU A 144 14.18 6.91 -6.95
CA LEU A 144 14.22 5.45 -7.10
C LEU A 144 12.99 4.80 -6.47
N TRP A 145 12.59 5.22 -5.26
CA TRP A 145 11.36 4.76 -4.62
C TRP A 145 10.14 4.94 -5.53
N THR A 146 9.99 6.12 -6.12
CA THR A 146 8.87 6.43 -7.01
C THR A 146 8.95 5.65 -8.33
N MET A 147 10.16 5.39 -8.84
CA MET A 147 10.35 4.58 -10.04
C MET A 147 9.92 3.13 -9.84
N VAL A 148 10.13 2.55 -8.66
CA VAL A 148 9.74 1.15 -8.37
C VAL A 148 8.23 0.94 -8.46
N ILE A 149 7.41 1.86 -7.94
CA ILE A 149 5.95 1.75 -8.07
C ILE A 149 5.48 1.99 -9.51
N ILE A 150 6.10 2.93 -10.24
CA ILE A 150 5.79 3.19 -11.65
C ILE A 150 6.13 1.97 -12.51
N PHE A 151 7.27 1.33 -12.24
CA PHE A 151 7.69 0.08 -12.84
C PHE A 151 6.65 -1.01 -12.57
N SER A 152 6.28 -1.21 -11.31
CA SER A 152 5.28 -2.22 -10.91
C SER A 152 3.94 -2.04 -11.64
N TRP A 153 3.48 -0.80 -11.79
CA TRP A 153 2.25 -0.48 -12.53
C TRP A 153 2.36 -0.74 -14.02
N SER A 154 3.47 -0.32 -14.63
CA SER A 154 3.69 -0.50 -16.07
C SER A 154 3.73 -1.98 -16.43
N TYR A 155 4.42 -2.79 -15.62
CA TYR A 155 4.50 -4.23 -15.82
C TYR A 155 3.15 -4.92 -15.61
N CYS A 156 2.42 -4.54 -14.55
CA CYS A 156 1.07 -5.06 -14.33
C CYS A 156 0.13 -4.75 -15.51
N SER A 157 0.16 -3.52 -16.04
CA SER A 157 -0.67 -3.13 -17.19
C SER A 157 -0.31 -3.92 -18.45
N THR A 158 0.99 -4.15 -18.70
CA THR A 158 1.45 -4.93 -19.85
C THR A 158 1.07 -6.40 -19.74
N LEU A 159 1.21 -7.02 -18.56
CA LEU A 159 0.81 -8.40 -18.31
C LEU A 159 -0.70 -8.59 -18.50
N THR A 160 -1.53 -7.67 -17.99
CA THR A 160 -2.98 -7.70 -18.24
C THR A 160 -3.31 -7.62 -19.73
N PHE A 161 -2.58 -6.80 -20.50
CA PHE A 161 -2.79 -6.69 -21.95
C PHE A 161 -2.45 -8.00 -22.69
N HIS A 162 -1.37 -8.67 -22.28
CA HIS A 162 -0.96 -9.94 -22.88
C HIS A 162 -1.87 -11.10 -22.49
N VAL A 163 -2.34 -11.16 -21.23
CA VAL A 163 -3.29 -12.20 -20.79
C VAL A 163 -4.63 -12.04 -21.49
N VAL A 164 -5.15 -10.81 -21.61
CA VAL A 164 -6.41 -10.56 -22.35
C VAL A 164 -6.25 -10.86 -23.85
N ASP A 165 -5.10 -10.56 -24.47
CA ASP A 165 -4.84 -10.92 -25.88
C ASP A 165 -4.75 -12.44 -26.08
N ILE A 166 -4.09 -13.15 -25.15
CA ILE A 166 -3.98 -14.62 -25.16
C ILE A 166 -5.36 -15.26 -24.98
N ASP A 167 -6.16 -14.84 -24.01
CA ASP A 167 -7.54 -15.34 -23.82
C ASP A 167 -8.41 -15.04 -25.05
N ALA A 168 -8.29 -13.84 -25.64
CA ALA A 168 -9.02 -13.47 -26.85
C ALA A 168 -8.56 -14.24 -28.10
N ARG A 169 -7.30 -14.71 -28.14
CA ARG A 169 -6.80 -15.62 -29.19
C ARG A 169 -7.32 -17.03 -29.00
N ILE A 170 -7.21 -17.58 -27.78
CA ILE A 170 -7.67 -18.93 -27.45
C ILE A 170 -9.18 -19.07 -27.70
N LEU A 171 -9.98 -18.06 -27.34
CA LEU A 171 -11.42 -18.06 -27.61
C LEU A 171 -11.77 -18.05 -29.11
N ARG A 172 -11.00 -17.35 -29.95
CA ARG A 172 -11.19 -17.36 -31.42
C ARG A 172 -10.81 -18.69 -32.05
N ASP A 173 -9.80 -19.36 -31.52
CA ASP A 173 -9.34 -20.66 -32.01
C ASP A 173 -10.27 -21.81 -31.57
N CYS A 174 -11.16 -21.60 -30.58
CA CYS A 174 -12.20 -22.55 -30.18
C CYS A 174 -13.53 -22.39 -30.93
N GLU A 175 -13.76 -21.29 -31.65
CA GLU A 175 -14.97 -21.02 -32.43
C GLU A 175 -14.81 -21.31 -33.94
N SER A 176 -13.67 -21.87 -34.36
CA SER A 176 -13.38 -22.29 -35.75
C SER A 176 -13.29 -23.80 -35.89
#